data_AF-A0A673C2X6-F1
#
_entry.id   AF-A0A673C2X6-F1
#
_cell.length_a   1.000
_cell.length_b   1.000
_cell.length_c   1.000
_cell.angle_alpha   90.00
_cell.angle_beta   90.00
_cell.angle_gamma   90.00
#
_symmetry.space_group_name_H-M   'P 1'
#
loop_
_entity.id
_entity.type
_entity.pdbx_description
1 polymer ?
#
loop_
_entity_poly.entity_id
_entity_poly.type
_entity_poly.pdbx_seq_one_letter_code
_entity_poly.pdbx_strand_id
1 'polypeptide(L)'
;MIYQKRATAHLWRTRCSLYSDANTCIALSICALLKQVSLNLQMPEQSQAIVIYTGWERHALVGSDIRLSCSFFSWRWTSEDVTFSWTYRPDGSRDSISIFHYTGGVAYVDNKGPFRDRLEFVGNPSRRDGSILLKNLDFSDNGTFTCDAKNPPDIVGRPSSVRLLVFEKVPIQAGVITGAIIGVVLGLLVLIVVIYYLMRFLVARRVFSLSVRSVPGPWLGALCQWGLCQGRELKPEPIPGTDTCVAKLA
;
A
#
# COMPACT_ATOMS: atom_id res chain seq x y z
N MET A 1 21.69 44.04 -38.18
CA MET A 1 22.99 43.78 -37.52
C MET A 1 24.12 44.77 -37.91
N ILE A 2 23.82 46.01 -38.34
CA ILE A 2 24.86 47.02 -38.68
C ILE A 2 24.62 48.38 -37.97
N TYR A 3 23.42 48.64 -37.44
CA TYR A 3 23.10 49.93 -36.80
C TYR A 3 23.37 50.02 -35.28
N GLN A 4 23.65 48.90 -34.59
CA GLN A 4 23.98 48.91 -33.15
C GLN A 4 25.48 48.97 -32.85
N LYS A 5 26.36 48.77 -33.83
CA LYS A 5 27.83 48.80 -33.61
C LYS A 5 28.44 50.21 -33.57
N ARG A 6 27.71 51.27 -33.97
CA ARG A 6 28.22 52.65 -34.00
C ARG A 6 27.98 53.45 -32.71
N ALA A 7 26.97 53.09 -31.91
CA ALA A 7 26.64 53.81 -30.68
C ALA A 7 27.60 53.48 -29.52
N THR A 8 28.22 52.29 -29.52
CA THR A 8 29.16 51.87 -28.47
C THR A 8 30.52 52.55 -28.58
N ALA A 9 31.05 52.78 -29.80
CA ALA A 9 32.38 53.36 -29.98
C ALA A 9 32.51 54.83 -29.50
N HIS A 10 31.44 55.63 -29.57
CA HIS A 10 31.46 57.03 -29.14
C HIS A 10 31.35 57.22 -27.61
N LEU A 11 30.81 56.23 -26.89
CA LEU A 11 30.68 56.24 -25.43
C LEU A 11 31.97 55.85 -24.69
N TRP A 12 32.88 55.11 -25.33
CA TRP A 12 34.21 54.80 -24.77
C TRP A 12 35.18 55.99 -24.86
N ARG A 13 35.07 56.82 -25.91
CA ARG A 13 35.99 57.95 -26.12
C ARG A 13 35.69 59.16 -25.22
N THR A 14 34.48 59.27 -24.70
CA THR A 14 34.04 60.40 -23.84
C THR A 14 34.14 60.11 -22.33
N ARG A 15 34.35 58.86 -21.91
CA ARG A 15 34.40 58.49 -20.48
C ARG A 15 35.82 58.41 -19.88
N CYS A 16 36.87 58.54 -20.70
CA CYS A 16 38.24 58.73 -20.21
C CYS A 16 38.59 60.19 -19.88
N SER A 17 37.75 61.17 -20.25
CA SER A 17 38.01 62.60 -19.98
C SER A 17 37.57 63.09 -18.60
N LEU A 18 37.13 62.20 -17.70
CA LEU A 18 36.66 62.56 -16.35
C LEU A 18 37.48 61.89 -15.23
N TYR A 19 38.59 61.20 -15.56
CA TYR A 19 39.42 60.53 -14.57
C TYR A 19 40.88 61.00 -14.72
N SER A 20 41.41 61.64 -13.68
CA SER A 20 42.67 62.40 -13.75
C SER A 20 43.94 61.53 -13.78
N ASP A 21 43.84 60.20 -13.70
CA ASP A 21 45.01 59.31 -13.60
C ASP A 21 44.88 58.10 -14.54
N ALA A 22 45.84 57.95 -15.45
CA ALA A 22 45.91 56.84 -16.41
C ALA A 22 45.89 55.46 -15.71
N ASN A 23 46.47 55.38 -14.51
CA ASN A 23 46.53 54.17 -13.70
C ASN A 23 45.12 53.64 -13.35
N THR A 24 44.16 54.54 -13.18
CA THR A 24 42.82 54.20 -12.72
C THR A 24 41.91 53.78 -13.88
N CYS A 25 42.11 54.34 -15.07
CA CYS A 25 41.49 53.84 -16.31
C CYS A 25 41.97 52.42 -16.66
N ILE A 26 43.27 52.14 -16.48
CA ILE A 26 43.85 50.81 -16.71
C ILE A 26 43.27 49.81 -15.70
N ALA A 27 43.22 50.17 -14.41
CA ALA A 27 42.65 49.33 -13.36
C ALA A 27 41.18 48.96 -13.62
N LEU A 28 40.34 49.92 -14.02
CA LEU A 28 38.93 49.67 -14.34
C LEU A 28 38.75 48.75 -15.56
N SER A 29 39.61 48.91 -16.57
CA SER A 29 39.58 48.08 -17.78
C SER A 29 39.99 46.63 -17.47
N ILE A 30 41.01 46.44 -16.63
CA ILE A 30 41.41 45.11 -16.14
C ILE A 30 40.30 44.49 -15.30
N CYS A 31 39.67 45.23 -14.39
CA CYS A 31 38.52 44.74 -13.61
C CYS A 31 37.33 44.35 -14.48
N ALA A 32 37.04 45.11 -15.54
CA ALA A 32 35.97 44.78 -16.49
C ALA A 32 36.28 43.50 -17.28
N LEU A 33 37.53 43.35 -17.75
CA LEU A 33 37.98 42.14 -18.45
C LEU A 33 38.00 40.92 -17.52
N LEU A 34 38.47 41.06 -16.28
CA LEU A 34 38.43 39.99 -15.28
C LEU A 34 36.99 39.58 -14.96
N LYS A 35 36.07 40.56 -14.78
CA LYS A 35 34.64 40.28 -14.61
C LYS A 35 34.05 39.54 -15.81
N GLN A 36 34.40 39.96 -17.03
CA GLN A 36 33.94 39.33 -18.26
C GLN A 36 34.49 37.89 -18.38
N VAL A 37 35.77 37.68 -18.08
CA VAL A 37 36.41 36.36 -18.09
C VAL A 37 35.80 35.44 -17.02
N SER A 38 35.48 35.95 -15.82
CA SER A 38 34.77 35.17 -14.80
C SER A 38 33.33 34.82 -15.21
N LEU A 39 32.61 35.71 -15.90
CA LEU A 39 31.29 35.41 -16.47
C LEU A 39 31.36 34.32 -17.56
N ASN A 40 32.43 34.30 -18.35
CA ASN A 40 32.65 33.30 -19.40
C ASN A 40 33.18 31.95 -18.87
N LEU A 41 33.67 31.88 -17.63
CA LEU A 41 34.15 30.66 -16.96
C LEU A 41 33.08 29.97 -16.11
N GLN A 42 31.89 30.55 -15.96
CA GLN A 42 30.78 29.91 -15.26
C GLN A 42 30.29 28.71 -16.10
N MET A 43 30.74 27.50 -15.76
CA MET A 43 30.15 26.29 -16.33
C MET A 43 28.65 26.27 -15.99
N PRO A 44 27.73 26.05 -16.95
CA PRO A 44 26.34 25.85 -16.63
C PRO A 44 26.25 24.63 -15.71
N GLU A 45 25.75 24.86 -14.50
CA GLU A 45 25.54 23.79 -13.53
C GLU A 45 24.60 22.76 -14.17
N GLN A 46 25.13 21.56 -14.42
CA GLN A 46 24.39 20.52 -15.12
C GLN A 46 23.16 20.17 -14.27
N SER A 47 21.96 20.46 -14.78
CA SER A 47 20.71 20.07 -14.15
C SER A 47 20.66 18.55 -14.06
N GLN A 48 20.54 17.99 -12.85
CA GLN A 48 20.37 16.55 -12.70
C GLN A 48 18.89 16.16 -12.64
N ALA A 49 18.68 14.85 -12.71
CA ALA A 49 17.36 14.28 -12.59
C ALA A 49 16.89 14.25 -11.12
N ILE A 50 15.64 14.64 -10.89
CA ILE A 50 14.95 14.54 -9.59
C ILE A 50 13.95 13.37 -9.65
N VAL A 51 13.86 12.59 -8.58
CA VAL A 51 12.93 11.46 -8.47
C VAL A 51 11.84 11.81 -7.48
N ILE A 52 10.57 11.69 -7.91
CA ILE A 52 9.40 12.05 -7.11
C ILE A 52 8.69 10.77 -6.66
N TYR A 53 8.42 10.68 -5.37
CA TYR A 53 7.75 9.55 -4.73
C TYR A 53 6.35 9.95 -4.27
N THR A 54 5.37 9.21 -4.76
CA THR A 54 4.00 9.20 -4.25
C THR A 54 3.57 7.75 -4.01
N GLY A 55 2.47 7.54 -3.30
CA GLY A 55 1.82 6.22 -3.25
C GLY A 55 1.24 5.83 -4.61
N TRP A 56 1.00 4.55 -4.84
CA TRP A 56 0.28 4.07 -6.03
C TRP A 56 -1.23 4.29 -5.90
N GLU A 57 -1.79 4.00 -4.72
CA GLU A 57 -3.22 4.14 -4.43
C GLU A 57 -3.45 4.46 -2.95
N ARG A 58 -4.53 5.19 -2.69
CA ARG A 58 -5.02 5.51 -1.34
C ARG A 58 -6.51 5.26 -1.28
N HIS A 59 -6.94 4.59 -0.22
CA HIS A 59 -8.35 4.33 0.07
C HIS A 59 -8.75 5.16 1.28
N ALA A 60 -9.89 5.81 1.20
CA ALA A 60 -10.43 6.60 2.27
C ALA A 60 -11.96 6.46 2.32
N LEU A 61 -12.56 6.89 3.43
CA LEU A 61 -14.01 6.87 3.58
C LEU A 61 -14.60 8.25 3.28
N VAL A 62 -15.84 8.27 2.82
CA VAL A 62 -16.61 9.53 2.71
C VAL A 62 -16.65 10.22 4.07
N GLY A 63 -16.46 11.54 4.08
CA GLY A 63 -16.43 12.37 5.28
C GLY A 63 -15.13 12.29 6.09
N SER A 64 -14.20 11.41 5.72
CA SER A 64 -12.88 11.34 6.34
C SER A 64 -11.87 12.29 5.68
N ASP A 65 -10.73 12.49 6.33
CA ASP A 65 -9.61 13.27 5.81
C ASP A 65 -8.50 12.33 5.34
N ILE A 66 -7.82 12.68 4.24
CA ILE A 66 -6.72 11.88 3.70
C ILE A 66 -5.49 12.73 3.40
N ARG A 67 -4.32 12.24 3.83
CA ARG A 67 -3.03 12.82 3.48
C ARG A 67 -2.48 12.16 2.22
N LEU A 68 -2.26 12.95 1.18
CA LEU A 68 -1.56 12.53 -0.04
C LEU A 68 -0.07 12.89 0.10
N SER A 69 0.74 11.86 0.28
CA SER A 69 2.19 12.01 0.46
C SER A 69 2.89 12.25 -0.88
N CYS A 70 3.73 13.28 -0.93
CA CYS A 70 4.68 13.50 -2.00
C CYS A 70 6.02 13.89 -1.42
N SER A 71 7.07 13.20 -1.82
CA SER A 71 8.44 13.57 -1.49
C SER A 71 9.34 13.45 -2.70
N PHE A 72 10.51 14.07 -2.66
CA PHE A 72 11.49 13.92 -3.73
C PHE A 72 12.87 13.54 -3.22
N PHE A 73 13.63 12.90 -4.10
CA PHE A 73 15.06 12.66 -3.93
C PHE A 73 15.85 13.42 -5.01
N SER A 74 16.88 14.12 -4.57
CA SER A 74 17.89 14.76 -5.41
C SER A 74 19.22 14.72 -4.65
N TRP A 75 20.31 14.56 -5.38
CA TRP A 75 21.67 14.58 -4.83
C TRP A 75 22.08 15.96 -4.33
N ARG A 76 21.36 17.00 -4.76
CA ARG A 76 21.53 18.38 -4.28
C ARG A 76 20.76 18.60 -3.00
N TRP A 77 21.27 19.53 -2.21
CA TRP A 77 20.54 20.06 -1.06
C TRP A 77 19.24 20.73 -1.53
N THR A 78 18.27 20.83 -0.63
CA THR A 78 17.02 21.53 -0.92
C THR A 78 17.33 23.01 -1.11
N SER A 79 17.00 23.54 -2.29
CA SER A 79 17.11 24.94 -2.65
C SER A 79 16.01 25.77 -1.99
N GLU A 80 16.25 27.08 -1.79
CA GLU A 80 15.22 28.03 -1.35
C GLU A 80 14.10 28.17 -2.39
N ASP A 81 14.43 27.94 -3.67
CA ASP A 81 13.51 27.98 -4.81
C ASP A 81 12.82 26.63 -5.07
N VAL A 82 12.77 25.73 -4.07
CA VAL A 82 12.06 24.46 -4.20
C VAL A 82 10.58 24.70 -4.46
N THR A 83 10.03 24.01 -5.45
CA THR A 83 8.61 24.12 -5.80
C THR A 83 7.93 22.77 -5.77
N PHE A 84 6.68 22.76 -5.32
CA PHE A 84 5.77 21.61 -5.43
C PHE A 84 4.50 22.06 -6.13
N SER A 85 3.94 21.22 -6.98
CA SER A 85 2.62 21.46 -7.56
C SER A 85 1.81 20.18 -7.60
N TRP A 86 0.53 20.30 -7.30
CA TRP A 86 -0.41 19.19 -7.43
C TRP A 86 -1.43 19.49 -8.51
N THR A 87 -1.67 18.49 -9.34
CA THR A 87 -2.77 18.48 -10.31
C THR A 87 -3.72 17.34 -9.99
N TYR A 88 -4.99 17.52 -10.30
CA TYR A 88 -6.05 16.55 -10.12
C TYR A 88 -6.68 16.22 -11.47
N ARG A 89 -6.86 14.93 -11.72
CA ARG A 89 -7.59 14.42 -12.87
C ARG A 89 -8.74 13.54 -12.37
N PRO A 90 -10.01 13.97 -12.55
CA PRO A 90 -11.16 13.16 -12.19
C PRO A 90 -11.18 11.83 -12.94
N ASP A 91 -11.78 10.80 -12.35
CA ASP A 91 -12.04 9.56 -13.07
C ASP A 91 -13.01 9.77 -14.24
N GLY A 92 -12.69 9.18 -15.40
CA GLY A 92 -13.42 9.39 -16.65
C GLY A 92 -13.04 10.67 -17.43
N SER A 93 -12.34 11.62 -16.81
CA SER A 93 -11.81 12.81 -17.50
C SER A 93 -10.38 12.58 -18.00
N ARG A 94 -10.05 13.19 -19.13
CA ARG A 94 -8.68 13.30 -19.66
C ARG A 94 -7.98 14.58 -19.21
N ASP A 95 -8.75 15.58 -18.79
CA ASP A 95 -8.25 16.89 -18.42
C ASP A 95 -7.80 16.90 -16.97
N SER A 96 -6.63 17.49 -16.72
CA SER A 96 -6.13 17.77 -15.37
C SER A 96 -6.29 19.24 -15.03
N ILE A 97 -6.63 19.50 -13.76
CA ILE A 97 -6.70 20.85 -13.20
C ILE A 97 -5.61 21.02 -12.16
N SER A 98 -5.04 22.22 -12.05
CA SER A 98 -4.09 22.51 -10.98
C SER A 98 -4.82 22.89 -9.70
N ILE A 99 -4.45 22.28 -8.58
CA ILE A 99 -5.16 22.45 -7.31
C ILE A 99 -4.30 23.08 -6.22
N PHE A 100 -2.96 23.03 -6.38
CA PHE A 100 -2.02 23.54 -5.39
C PHE A 100 -0.66 23.86 -6.01
N HIS A 101 -0.03 24.92 -5.50
CA HIS A 101 1.35 25.30 -5.83
C HIS A 101 2.09 25.82 -4.60
N TYR A 102 3.32 25.38 -4.40
CA TYR A 102 4.25 25.92 -3.43
C TYR A 102 5.42 26.56 -4.19
N THR A 103 5.69 27.84 -3.93
CA THR A 103 6.79 28.58 -4.53
C THR A 103 7.21 29.76 -3.66
N GLY A 104 8.51 30.07 -3.62
CA GLY A 104 9.05 31.21 -2.87
C GLY A 104 8.72 31.18 -1.38
N GLY A 105 8.69 29.99 -0.76
CA GLY A 105 8.37 29.85 0.66
C GLY A 105 6.88 29.82 1.02
N VAL A 106 5.99 30.00 0.04
CA VAL A 106 4.55 30.19 0.28
C VAL A 106 3.73 29.11 -0.43
N ALA A 107 2.72 28.62 0.28
CA ALA A 107 1.73 27.66 -0.21
C ALA A 107 0.51 28.38 -0.78
N TYR A 108 0.16 28.09 -2.02
CA TYR A 108 -0.99 28.63 -2.74
C TYR A 108 -1.96 27.50 -3.05
N VAL A 109 -3.14 27.55 -2.45
CA VAL A 109 -4.25 26.65 -2.72
C VAL A 109 -5.17 27.31 -3.73
N ASP A 110 -5.68 26.55 -4.71
CA ASP A 110 -6.67 27.09 -5.62
C ASP A 110 -8.01 27.32 -4.89
N ASN A 111 -8.42 28.59 -4.79
CA ASN A 111 -9.66 29.00 -4.17
C ASN A 111 -10.88 28.85 -5.11
N LYS A 112 -10.67 28.42 -6.35
CA LYS A 112 -11.70 28.31 -7.39
C LYS A 112 -11.67 26.90 -8.01
N GLY A 113 -11.94 25.90 -7.19
CA GLY A 113 -11.98 24.50 -7.63
C GLY A 113 -12.85 23.60 -6.76
N PRO A 114 -12.93 22.29 -7.08
CA PRO A 114 -13.75 21.31 -6.35
C PRO A 114 -13.29 21.08 -4.89
N PHE A 115 -12.06 21.51 -4.56
CA PHE A 115 -11.45 21.31 -3.24
C PHE A 115 -11.32 22.61 -2.44
N ARG A 116 -12.06 23.66 -2.82
CA ARG A 116 -12.07 24.93 -2.07
C ARG A 116 -12.37 24.68 -0.60
N ASP A 117 -11.59 25.32 0.29
CA ASP A 117 -11.72 25.23 1.75
C ASP A 117 -11.48 23.83 2.36
N ARG A 118 -11.16 22.81 1.53
CA ARG A 118 -10.92 21.42 1.96
C ARG A 118 -9.48 20.96 1.75
N LEU A 119 -8.71 21.68 0.93
CA LEU A 119 -7.32 21.35 0.61
C LEU A 119 -6.35 22.16 1.48
N GLU A 120 -5.44 21.47 2.17
CA GLU A 120 -4.43 22.09 3.04
C GLU A 120 -3.03 21.57 2.74
N PHE A 121 -2.04 22.45 2.86
CA PHE A 121 -0.64 22.06 2.79
C PHE A 121 -0.15 21.58 4.16
N VAL A 122 0.34 20.34 4.22
CA VAL A 122 0.86 19.72 5.45
C VAL A 122 2.31 19.23 5.30
N GLY A 123 2.92 19.51 4.16
CA GLY A 123 4.30 19.13 3.84
C GLY A 123 5.34 20.00 4.54
N ASN A 124 6.58 19.54 4.54
CA ASN A 124 7.75 20.29 4.96
C ASN A 124 8.76 20.35 3.79
N PRO A 125 8.80 21.44 3.03
CA PRO A 125 9.69 21.60 1.87
C PRO A 125 11.16 21.45 2.22
N SER A 126 11.60 21.94 3.40
CA SER A 126 12.98 21.78 3.88
C SER A 126 13.36 20.30 4.07
N ARG A 127 12.39 19.43 4.34
CA ARG A 127 12.55 17.97 4.41
C ARG A 127 12.15 17.24 3.12
N ARG A 128 12.06 17.97 2.01
CA ARG A 128 11.68 17.45 0.68
C ARG A 128 10.28 16.84 0.65
N ASP A 129 9.40 17.31 1.52
CA ASP A 129 8.03 16.83 1.67
C ASP A 129 7.03 17.88 1.18
N GLY A 130 6.32 17.54 0.10
CA GLY A 130 5.27 18.35 -0.53
C GLY A 130 3.87 17.81 -0.31
N SER A 131 3.63 17.10 0.81
CA SER A 131 2.34 16.47 1.12
C SER A 131 1.20 17.48 1.26
N ILE A 132 0.01 17.08 0.81
CA ILE A 132 -1.25 17.80 1.00
C ILE A 132 -2.24 16.96 1.81
N LEU A 133 -3.16 17.62 2.50
CA LEU A 133 -4.28 17.02 3.22
C LEU A 133 -5.57 17.45 2.52
N LEU A 134 -6.40 16.48 2.16
CA LEU A 134 -7.74 16.72 1.63
C LEU A 134 -8.76 16.31 2.69
N LYS A 135 -9.59 17.28 3.10
CA LYS A 135 -10.57 17.13 4.17
C LYS A 135 -11.96 16.79 3.66
N ASN A 136 -12.75 16.14 4.51
CA ASN A 136 -14.17 15.86 4.29
C ASN A 136 -14.44 15.32 2.88
N LEU A 137 -13.90 14.14 2.59
CA LEU A 137 -13.95 13.53 1.27
C LEU A 137 -15.37 13.22 0.78
N ASP A 138 -15.58 13.36 -0.52
CA ASP A 138 -16.80 12.95 -1.22
C ASP A 138 -16.46 11.96 -2.35
N PHE A 139 -17.46 11.23 -2.85
CA PHE A 139 -17.30 10.30 -3.96
C PHE A 139 -16.83 10.98 -5.26
N SER A 140 -17.14 12.26 -5.44
CA SER A 140 -16.67 13.05 -6.58
C SER A 140 -15.17 13.35 -6.55
N ASP A 141 -14.52 13.15 -5.39
CA ASP A 141 -13.08 13.37 -5.22
C ASP A 141 -12.25 12.17 -5.76
N ASN A 142 -12.92 11.12 -6.24
CA ASN A 142 -12.30 9.99 -6.91
C ASN A 142 -11.54 10.42 -8.17
N GLY A 143 -10.25 10.13 -8.18
CA GLY A 143 -9.41 10.47 -9.31
C GLY A 143 -7.93 10.26 -9.04
N THR A 144 -7.12 10.83 -9.92
CA THR A 144 -5.66 10.76 -9.84
C THR A 144 -5.09 12.11 -9.47
N PHE A 145 -4.29 12.13 -8.42
CA PHE A 145 -3.55 13.30 -7.96
C PHE A 145 -2.10 13.14 -8.37
N THR A 146 -1.56 14.12 -9.08
CA THR A 146 -0.20 14.09 -9.62
C THR A 146 0.62 15.20 -8.99
N CYS A 147 1.71 14.82 -8.33
CA CYS A 147 2.68 15.73 -7.74
C CYS A 147 3.86 15.94 -8.70
N ASP A 148 4.20 17.19 -8.95
CA ASP A 148 5.46 17.61 -9.58
C ASP A 148 6.28 18.42 -8.57
N ALA A 149 7.59 18.19 -8.55
CA ALA A 149 8.52 18.80 -7.63
C ALA A 149 9.78 19.21 -8.39
N LYS A 150 10.28 20.41 -8.10
CA LYS A 150 11.49 20.95 -8.74
C LYS A 150 12.40 21.51 -7.66
N ASN A 151 13.70 21.24 -7.79
CA ASN A 151 14.72 21.68 -6.86
C ASN A 151 15.88 22.32 -7.63
N PRO A 152 15.74 23.57 -8.13
CA PRO A 152 16.76 24.22 -8.95
C PRO A 152 18.18 24.09 -8.36
N PRO A 153 19.19 23.69 -9.15
CA PRO A 153 19.17 23.50 -10.61
C PRO A 153 18.58 22.15 -11.09
N ASP A 154 18.29 21.21 -10.18
CA ASP A 154 17.69 19.91 -10.51
C ASP A 154 16.19 20.05 -10.78
N ILE A 155 15.85 20.29 -12.04
CA ILE A 155 14.46 20.48 -12.50
C ILE A 155 13.95 19.35 -13.40
N VAL A 156 14.82 18.39 -13.76
CA VAL A 156 14.49 17.33 -14.72
C VAL A 156 13.83 16.18 -13.99
N GLY A 157 12.54 16.30 -13.71
CA GLY A 157 11.74 15.31 -13.00
C GLY A 157 10.57 14.79 -13.82
N ARG A 158 10.19 13.53 -13.60
CA ARG A 158 8.87 13.03 -14.02
C ARG A 158 7.90 13.18 -12.85
N PRO A 159 6.73 13.81 -13.06
CA PRO A 159 5.69 13.86 -12.04
C PRO A 159 5.26 12.45 -11.61
N SER A 160 4.90 12.32 -10.34
CA SER A 160 4.46 11.05 -9.74
C SER A 160 3.00 11.15 -9.33
N SER A 161 2.24 10.07 -9.55
CA SER A 161 0.78 10.08 -9.43
C SER A 161 0.31 9.09 -8.36
N VAL A 162 -0.74 9.46 -7.63
CA VAL A 162 -1.45 8.61 -6.67
C VAL A 162 -2.95 8.59 -7.01
N ARG A 163 -3.54 7.39 -7.03
CA ARG A 163 -4.99 7.24 -7.24
C ARG A 163 -5.73 7.25 -5.90
N LEU A 164 -6.74 8.11 -5.77
CA LEU A 164 -7.60 8.15 -4.58
C LEU A 164 -8.92 7.44 -4.87
N LEU A 165 -9.28 6.50 -3.99
CA LEU A 165 -10.56 5.79 -4.00
C LEU A 165 -11.31 6.04 -2.70
N VAL A 166 -12.49 6.62 -2.81
CA VAL A 166 -13.39 6.96 -1.71
C VAL A 166 -14.51 5.93 -1.65
N PHE A 167 -14.66 5.32 -0.47
CA PHE A 167 -15.67 4.30 -0.20
C PHE A 167 -16.65 4.77 0.88
N GLU A 168 -17.88 4.27 0.86
CA GLU A 168 -18.84 4.54 1.94
C GLU A 168 -18.51 3.71 3.19
N LYS A 169 -18.01 2.48 2.98
CA LYS A 169 -17.79 1.48 4.02
C LYS A 169 -16.45 0.81 3.77
N VAL A 170 -15.72 0.53 4.83
CA VAL A 170 -14.46 -0.23 4.74
C VAL A 170 -14.73 -1.62 4.15
N PRO A 171 -13.88 -2.14 3.25
CA PRO A 171 -14.06 -3.44 2.60
C PRO A 171 -13.77 -4.64 3.54
N ILE A 172 -14.03 -4.50 4.85
CA ILE A 172 -13.86 -5.54 5.88
C ILE A 172 -14.62 -6.83 5.56
N GLN A 173 -15.60 -6.77 4.66
CA GLN A 173 -16.35 -7.93 4.19
C GLN A 173 -15.42 -9.03 3.68
N ALA A 174 -14.37 -8.73 2.92
CA ALA A 174 -13.51 -9.77 2.37
C ALA A 174 -12.79 -10.59 3.48
N GLY A 175 -12.25 -9.92 4.50
CA GLY A 175 -11.56 -10.56 5.61
C GLY A 175 -12.51 -11.31 6.55
N VAL A 176 -13.65 -10.69 6.89
CA VAL A 176 -14.66 -11.29 7.78
C VAL A 176 -15.33 -12.50 7.13
N ILE A 177 -15.69 -12.42 5.85
CA ILE A 177 -16.28 -13.55 5.11
C ILE A 177 -15.30 -14.71 5.07
N THR A 178 -14.03 -14.46 4.76
CA THR A 178 -13.00 -15.50 4.71
C THR A 178 -12.77 -16.15 6.08
N GLY A 179 -12.67 -15.33 7.13
CA GLY A 179 -12.51 -15.82 8.50
C GLY A 179 -13.70 -16.65 8.99
N ALA A 180 -14.93 -16.23 8.66
CA ALA A 180 -16.14 -16.97 9.00
C ALA A 180 -16.18 -18.34 8.31
N ILE A 181 -15.84 -18.42 7.02
CA ILE A 181 -15.80 -19.67 6.27
C ILE A 181 -14.78 -20.64 6.89
N ILE A 182 -13.55 -20.18 7.14
CA ILE A 182 -12.49 -20.99 7.75
C ILE A 182 -12.91 -21.47 9.15
N GLY A 183 -13.51 -20.58 9.96
CA GLY A 183 -13.98 -20.91 11.30
C GLY A 183 -15.06 -21.99 11.31
N VAL A 184 -16.03 -21.91 10.41
CA VAL A 184 -17.10 -22.92 10.29
C VAL A 184 -16.53 -24.27 9.85
N VAL A 185 -15.64 -24.29 8.85
CA VAL A 185 -15.04 -25.54 8.36
C VAL A 185 -14.22 -26.22 9.47
N LEU A 186 -13.36 -25.48 10.17
CA LEU A 186 -12.57 -26.03 11.28
C LEU A 186 -13.46 -26.47 12.45
N GLY A 187 -14.51 -25.70 12.77
CA GLY A 187 -15.48 -26.04 13.81
C GLY A 187 -16.22 -27.35 13.51
N LEU A 188 -16.66 -27.56 12.27
CA LEU A 188 -17.31 -28.79 11.83
C LEU A 188 -16.38 -30.00 11.88
N LEU A 189 -15.11 -29.85 11.47
CA LEU A 189 -14.11 -30.92 11.55
C LEU A 189 -13.87 -31.34 13.01
N VAL A 190 -13.69 -30.38 13.92
CA VAL A 190 -13.53 -30.68 15.36
C VAL A 190 -14.78 -31.35 15.92
N LEU A 191 -15.97 -30.88 15.55
CA LEU A 191 -17.24 -31.48 15.99
C LEU A 191 -17.39 -32.94 15.53
N ILE A 192 -17.05 -33.25 14.28
CA ILE A 192 -17.06 -34.63 13.75
C ILE A 192 -16.12 -35.53 14.55
N VAL A 193 -14.90 -35.06 14.84
CA VAL A 193 -13.92 -35.81 15.63
C VAL A 193 -14.43 -36.07 17.05
N VAL A 194 -15.03 -35.06 17.71
CA VAL A 194 -15.61 -35.21 19.05
C VAL A 194 -16.75 -36.23 19.04
N ILE A 195 -17.67 -36.16 18.07
CA ILE A 195 -18.78 -37.12 17.94
C ILE A 195 -18.25 -38.54 17.76
N TYR A 196 -17.23 -38.73 16.91
CA TYR A 196 -16.60 -40.04 16.70
C TYR A 196 -16.04 -40.63 18.00
N TYR A 197 -15.30 -39.84 18.78
CA TYR A 197 -14.76 -40.28 20.07
C TYR A 197 -15.86 -40.57 21.10
N LEU A 198 -16.89 -39.73 21.17
CA LEU A 198 -18.05 -39.94 22.05
C LEU A 198 -18.78 -41.24 21.69
N MET A 199 -19.06 -41.49 20.40
CA MET A 199 -19.69 -42.72 19.94
C MET A 199 -18.86 -43.95 20.29
N ARG A 200 -17.54 -43.91 20.04
CA ARG A 200 -16.63 -45.00 20.41
C ARG A 200 -16.64 -45.26 21.92
N PHE A 201 -16.64 -44.20 22.72
CA PHE A 201 -16.71 -44.30 24.19
C PHE A 201 -18.05 -44.90 24.65
N LEU A 202 -19.18 -44.44 24.10
CA LEU A 202 -20.51 -44.95 24.42
C LEU A 202 -20.66 -46.42 24.05
N VAL A 203 -20.14 -46.86 22.89
CA VAL A 203 -20.13 -48.26 22.48
C VAL A 203 -19.28 -49.10 23.43
N ALA A 204 -18.06 -48.67 23.75
CA ALA A 204 -17.20 -49.38 24.71
C ALA A 204 -17.89 -49.51 26.09
N ARG A 205 -18.55 -48.45 26.56
CA ARG A 205 -19.32 -48.48 27.81
C ARG A 205 -20.52 -49.43 27.74
N ARG A 206 -21.24 -49.47 26.62
CA ARG A 206 -22.35 -50.43 26.43
C ARG A 206 -21.84 -51.88 26.48
N VAL A 207 -20.73 -52.18 25.80
CA VAL A 207 -20.12 -53.52 25.82
C VAL A 207 -19.70 -53.91 27.24
N PHE A 208 -19.08 -53.00 27.99
CA PHE A 208 -18.71 -53.25 29.39
C PHE A 208 -19.95 -53.47 30.29
N SER A 209 -21.03 -52.70 30.08
CA SER A 209 -22.26 -52.84 30.87
C SER A 209 -23.01 -54.16 30.64
N LEU A 210 -22.92 -54.75 29.45
CA LEU A 210 -23.47 -56.07 29.16
C LEU A 210 -22.66 -57.18 29.83
N SER A 211 -21.34 -57.02 29.94
CA SER A 211 -20.45 -57.96 30.63
C SER A 211 -20.62 -57.97 32.16
N VAL A 212 -20.99 -56.85 32.77
CA VAL A 212 -21.23 -56.77 34.23
C VAL A 212 -22.58 -57.41 34.64
N ARG A 213 -23.56 -57.50 33.73
CA ARG A 213 -24.84 -58.20 33.99
C ARG A 213 -24.74 -59.73 33.99
N SER A 214 -23.63 -60.29 33.50
CA SER A 214 -23.39 -61.74 33.42
C SER A 214 -22.56 -62.31 34.58
N VAL A 215 -22.31 -61.57 35.66
CA VAL A 215 -21.74 -62.14 36.90
C VAL A 215 -22.91 -62.50 37.84
N PRO A 216 -23.26 -63.79 38.03
CA PRO A 216 -24.21 -64.16 39.06
C PRO A 216 -23.55 -63.92 40.42
N GLY A 217 -24.23 -63.16 41.29
CA GLY A 217 -23.81 -62.98 42.68
C GLY A 217 -23.78 -64.31 43.44
N PRO A 218 -23.07 -64.36 44.58
CA PRO A 218 -22.77 -65.62 45.26
C PRO A 218 -23.88 -66.03 46.25
N TRP A 219 -24.08 -67.35 46.32
CA TRP A 219 -24.75 -68.18 47.35
C TRP A 219 -26.23 -68.54 47.20
N LEU A 220 -26.44 -69.83 46.91
CA LEU A 220 -27.30 -70.85 47.57
C LEU A 220 -27.25 -72.07 46.63
N GLY A 221 -26.37 -73.06 46.79
CA GLY A 221 -26.32 -74.00 47.89
C GLY A 221 -27.13 -75.25 47.53
N ALA A 222 -26.48 -76.27 46.94
CA ALA A 222 -26.83 -77.71 47.06
C ALA A 222 -26.03 -78.58 46.07
N LEU A 223 -25.15 -79.41 46.62
CA LEU A 223 -24.93 -80.83 46.27
C LEU A 223 -24.84 -81.22 44.78
N CYS A 224 -23.62 -81.48 44.32
CA CYS A 224 -23.38 -82.62 43.43
C CYS A 224 -22.09 -83.32 43.86
N GLN A 225 -22.30 -84.49 44.44
CA GLN A 225 -21.32 -85.41 45.00
C GLN A 225 -21.23 -86.56 43.98
N TRP A 226 -20.00 -86.97 43.64
CA TRP A 226 -19.62 -88.09 42.75
C TRP A 226 -19.70 -87.84 41.24
N GLY A 227 -18.58 -88.11 40.58
CA GLY A 227 -18.28 -87.69 39.22
C GLY A 227 -19.11 -88.38 38.15
N LEU A 228 -19.47 -87.60 37.13
CA LEU A 228 -19.72 -87.99 35.73
C LEU A 228 -20.09 -86.72 34.95
N CYS A 229 -19.08 -86.05 34.38
CA CYS A 229 -19.30 -85.07 33.33
C CYS A 229 -19.23 -85.80 31.99
N GLN A 230 -20.38 -86.15 31.42
CA GLN A 230 -20.47 -86.75 30.09
C GLN A 230 -20.85 -85.65 29.09
N GLY A 231 -19.90 -85.31 28.22
CA GLY A 231 -20.10 -84.34 27.15
C GLY A 231 -21.07 -84.86 26.08
N ARG A 232 -21.92 -83.97 25.57
CA ARG A 232 -22.55 -84.13 24.25
C ARG A 232 -22.31 -82.86 23.44
N GLU A 233 -21.56 -83.02 22.36
CA GLU A 233 -21.61 -82.12 21.21
C GLU A 233 -23.04 -82.08 20.65
N LEU A 234 -23.55 -80.89 20.35
CA LEU A 234 -24.69 -80.73 19.45
C LEU A 234 -24.25 -80.00 18.18
N LYS A 235 -24.42 -80.74 17.09
CA LYS A 235 -24.26 -80.44 15.67
C LYS A 235 -25.24 -79.35 15.22
N PRO A 236 -24.84 -78.37 14.38
CA PRO A 236 -25.77 -77.36 13.85
C PRO A 236 -26.68 -77.93 12.76
N GLU A 237 -27.97 -77.56 12.82
CA GLU A 237 -28.99 -77.87 11.80
C GLU A 237 -28.84 -76.95 10.57
N PRO A 238 -29.15 -77.41 9.34
CA PRO A 238 -29.00 -76.63 8.11
C PRO A 238 -30.27 -75.84 7.75
N ILE A 239 -30.07 -74.61 7.28
CA ILE A 239 -31.13 -73.71 6.78
C ILE A 239 -31.41 -74.05 5.30
N PRO A 240 -32.66 -74.32 4.88
CA PRO A 240 -33.01 -74.56 3.49
C PRO A 240 -33.41 -73.26 2.79
N GLY A 241 -32.82 -72.98 1.62
CA GLY A 241 -33.28 -71.94 0.70
C GLY A 241 -32.25 -70.89 0.33
N THR A 242 -31.22 -71.27 -0.42
CA THR A 242 -30.54 -70.38 -1.38
C THR A 242 -29.89 -71.25 -2.45
N ASP A 243 -30.56 -71.34 -3.59
CA ASP A 243 -29.97 -71.80 -4.84
C ASP A 243 -29.01 -70.72 -5.33
N THR A 244 -27.72 -70.97 -5.23
CA THR A 244 -26.73 -70.32 -6.09
C THR A 244 -25.70 -71.34 -6.53
N CYS A 245 -25.90 -71.84 -7.75
CA CYS A 245 -24.87 -72.44 -8.56
C CYS A 245 -23.69 -71.47 -8.68
N VAL A 246 -22.51 -71.87 -8.21
CA VAL A 246 -21.24 -71.31 -8.68
C VAL A 246 -20.40 -72.47 -9.20
N ALA A 247 -20.19 -72.42 -10.51
CA ALA A 247 -19.38 -73.36 -11.25
C ALA A 247 -17.91 -73.33 -10.77
N LYS A 248 -17.35 -74.53 -10.64
CA LYS A 248 -15.91 -74.79 -10.64
C LYS A 248 -15.30 -74.27 -11.93
N LEU A 249 -14.24 -73.46 -11.84
CA LEU A 249 -13.19 -73.39 -12.84
C LEU A 249 -11.88 -73.73 -12.13
N ALA A 250 -11.29 -74.83 -12.60
CA ALA A 250 -9.89 -75.19 -12.44
C ALA A 250 -9.05 -74.40 -13.45
#